data_AF-A0A7S0TW14-F1
#
_entry.id   AF-A0A7S0TW14-F1
#
_cell.length_a   1.000
_cell.length_b   1.000
_cell.length_c   1.000
_cell.angle_alpha   90.00
_cell.angle_beta   90.00
_cell.angle_gamma   90.00
#
_symmetry.space_group_name_H-M   'P 1'
#
loop_
_entity.id
_entity.type
_entity.pdbx_description
1 polymer ?
#
loop_
_entity_poly.entity_id
_entity_poly.type
_entity_poly.pdbx_seq_one_letter_code
_entity_poly.pdbx_strand_id
1 'polypeptide(L)'
;GGERGGGLPPKYALGSGVASHCWMHRGEGEVLRSGHKYCHSPLCYKTPVFGAREGESPSFCSQHRQPGHVDVVNKMCSTYGCGRRASYGRESDRVPVRCAKHADRREHTDVRHAQQ
;
A
#
# COMPACT_ATOMS: atom_id res chain seq x y z
N GLY A 1 -1.38 43.82 -11.97
CA GLY A 1 -1.62 42.57 -11.24
C GLY A 1 -1.37 41.43 -12.21
N GLY A 2 -0.59 40.41 -11.89
CA GLY A 2 -0.90 39.42 -10.83
C GLY A 2 -2.12 38.63 -11.32
N GLU A 3 -2.11 37.32 -11.54
CA GLU A 3 -1.65 36.27 -10.63
C GLU A 3 -1.28 35.00 -11.42
N ARG A 4 -0.14 34.38 -11.06
CA ARG A 4 0.32 33.09 -11.58
C ARG A 4 -0.27 31.98 -10.69
N GLY A 5 -1.28 31.26 -11.17
CA GLY A 5 -1.82 30.07 -10.51
C GLY A 5 -1.26 28.80 -11.17
N GLY A 6 -0.35 28.10 -10.49
CA GLY A 6 0.27 26.86 -10.96
C GLY A 6 -0.75 25.74 -11.17
N GLY A 7 -1.00 25.38 -12.42
CA GLY A 7 -1.74 24.18 -12.78
C GLY A 7 -0.87 22.94 -12.59
N LEU A 8 -1.09 22.19 -11.49
CA LEU A 8 -0.73 20.78 -11.49
C LEU A 8 -1.77 20.03 -12.34
N PRO A 9 -1.35 19.23 -13.34
CA PRO A 9 -2.30 18.48 -14.15
C PRO A 9 -3.04 17.44 -13.28
N PRO A 10 -4.35 17.22 -13.52
CA PRO A 10 -5.08 16.12 -12.90
C PRO A 10 -4.44 14.78 -13.32
N LYS A 11 -4.20 13.91 -12.33
CA LYS A 11 -3.47 12.63 -12.46
C LYS A 11 -4.28 11.52 -13.15
N TYR A 12 -5.49 11.81 -13.59
CA TYR A 12 -6.41 10.79 -14.11
C TYR A 12 -7.18 11.39 -15.27
N ALA A 13 -6.81 10.96 -16.48
CA ALA A 13 -7.54 11.23 -17.71
C ALA A 13 -8.82 10.36 -17.76
N LEU A 14 -9.90 10.95 -18.26
CA LEU A 14 -11.19 10.29 -18.50
C LEU A 14 -11.03 9.07 -19.42
N GLY A 15 -11.49 7.92 -18.95
CA GLY A 15 -11.64 6.72 -19.76
C GLY A 15 -12.35 5.62 -18.95
N SER A 16 -13.66 5.53 -19.14
CA SER A 16 -14.52 4.36 -18.92
C SER A 16 -14.23 3.48 -17.70
N GLY A 17 -14.96 3.76 -16.59
CA GLY A 17 -15.02 2.89 -15.40
C GLY A 17 -14.70 3.57 -14.08
N VAL A 18 -14.88 4.89 -13.97
CA VAL A 18 -14.52 5.65 -12.77
C VAL A 18 -15.45 5.31 -11.61
N ALA A 19 -14.86 4.96 -10.47
CA ALA A 19 -15.53 4.92 -9.18
C ALA A 19 -16.15 6.30 -8.89
N SER A 20 -17.46 6.40 -9.04
CA SER A 20 -18.21 7.66 -9.14
C SER A 20 -18.45 8.40 -7.83
N HIS A 21 -17.56 8.34 -6.83
CA HIS A 21 -17.71 9.23 -5.66
C HIS A 21 -16.36 9.69 -5.09
N CYS A 22 -16.13 11.00 -5.17
CA CYS A 22 -15.24 11.69 -4.23
C CYS A 22 -15.93 11.73 -2.86
N TRP A 23 -15.16 11.53 -1.78
CA TRP A 23 -15.62 11.54 -0.38
C TRP A 23 -16.46 12.77 0.01
N MET A 24 -16.23 13.92 -0.65
CA MET A 24 -17.02 15.15 -0.47
C MET A 24 -18.50 15.03 -0.88
N HIS A 25 -18.88 13.96 -1.59
CA HIS A 25 -20.22 13.72 -2.09
C HIS A 25 -20.81 12.40 -1.57
N ARG A 26 -20.62 12.06 -0.28
CA ARG A 26 -21.23 10.87 0.32
C ARG A 26 -22.53 11.23 1.04
N GLY A 27 -23.61 10.52 0.72
CA GLY A 27 -24.90 10.62 1.44
C GLY A 27 -24.81 10.08 2.88
N GLU A 28 -25.65 10.60 3.78
CA GLU A 28 -25.73 10.15 5.17
C GLU A 28 -25.97 8.63 5.23
N GLY A 29 -25.10 7.92 5.96
CA GLY A 29 -25.25 6.47 6.23
C GLY A 29 -24.45 5.51 5.34
N GLU A 30 -23.74 5.97 4.30
CA GLU A 30 -23.02 5.03 3.42
C GLU A 30 -21.70 4.53 4.04
N VAL A 31 -21.69 3.47 4.84
CA VAL A 31 -20.44 2.94 5.42
C VAL A 31 -19.41 2.57 4.33
N LEU A 32 -18.15 2.95 4.55
CA LEU A 32 -17.05 2.50 3.68
C LEU A 32 -17.09 0.98 3.63
N ARG A 33 -17.17 0.41 2.42
CA ARG A 33 -17.10 -1.04 2.25
C ARG A 33 -15.71 -1.50 2.70
N SER A 34 -15.62 -2.11 3.87
CA SER A 34 -14.39 -2.71 4.43
C SER A 34 -13.96 -3.90 3.58
N GLY A 35 -13.34 -3.64 2.44
CA GLY A 35 -12.50 -4.62 1.75
C GLY A 35 -11.04 -4.43 2.16
N HIS A 36 -10.16 -5.37 1.76
CA HIS A 36 -8.69 -5.29 1.92
C HIS A 36 -8.03 -4.00 1.38
N LYS A 37 -8.80 -3.07 0.81
CA LYS A 37 -8.37 -1.77 0.32
C LYS A 37 -8.35 -0.69 1.40
N TYR A 38 -9.13 -0.83 2.48
CA TYR A 38 -9.28 0.19 3.52
C TYR A 38 -9.08 -0.40 4.92
N CYS A 39 -8.64 0.45 5.85
CA CYS A 39 -8.50 0.10 7.25
C CYS A 39 -9.83 -0.38 7.83
N HIS A 40 -9.78 -1.39 8.70
CA HIS A 40 -10.95 -1.94 9.38
C HIS A 40 -11.66 -0.95 10.31
N SER A 41 -11.00 0.16 10.68
CA SER A 41 -11.61 1.18 11.53
C SER A 41 -12.72 1.93 10.79
N PRO A 42 -13.91 2.12 11.41
CA PRO A 42 -14.98 2.90 10.82
C PRO A 42 -14.48 4.33 10.54
N LEU A 43 -14.90 4.90 9.40
CA LEU A 43 -14.48 6.23 8.92
C LEU A 43 -12.98 6.37 8.63
N CYS A 44 -12.22 5.27 8.53
CA CYS A 44 -10.81 5.33 8.13
C CYS A 44 -10.62 4.97 6.66
N TYR A 45 -10.19 5.96 5.88
CA TYR A 45 -9.93 5.84 4.44
C TYR A 45 -8.48 5.45 4.13
N LYS A 46 -7.65 5.20 5.15
CA LYS A 46 -6.24 4.87 4.97
C LYS A 46 -6.10 3.43 4.50
N THR A 47 -5.18 3.20 3.57
CA THR A 47 -4.82 1.85 3.13
C THR A 47 -4.24 1.09 4.33
N PRO A 48 -4.74 -0.13 4.61
CA PRO A 48 -4.19 -0.93 5.67
C PRO A 48 -2.82 -1.44 5.22
N VAL A 49 -1.87 -1.45 6.15
CA VAL A 49 -0.52 -1.99 5.91
C VAL A 49 -0.08 -2.95 7.02
N PHE A 50 -0.75 -2.88 8.17
CA PHE A 50 -0.50 -3.73 9.33
C PHE A 50 -1.51 -4.87 9.42
N GLY A 51 -1.02 -6.07 9.71
CA GLY A 51 -1.79 -7.28 9.96
C GLY A 51 -1.52 -7.82 11.37
N ALA A 52 -2.39 -8.71 11.84
CA ALA A 52 -2.24 -9.35 13.14
C ALA A 52 -1.03 -10.31 13.16
N ARG A 53 -0.77 -11.01 12.05
CA ARG A 53 0.39 -11.89 11.87
C ARG A 53 1.06 -11.69 10.52
N GLU A 54 2.33 -12.13 10.41
CA GLU A 54 3.03 -12.16 9.14
C GLU A 54 2.35 -13.14 8.18
N GLY A 55 2.04 -12.68 6.96
CA GLY A 55 1.34 -13.49 5.95
C GLY A 55 -0.18 -13.33 5.94
N GLU A 56 -0.76 -12.67 6.94
CA GLU A 56 -2.16 -12.27 6.89
C GLU A 56 -2.36 -11.02 6.03
N SER A 57 -3.61 -10.81 5.61
CA SER A 57 -4.00 -9.61 4.89
C SER A 57 -3.87 -8.39 5.80
N PRO A 58 -3.44 -7.23 5.27
CA PRO A 58 -3.42 -6.01 6.05
C PRO A 58 -4.85 -5.60 6.41
N SER A 59 -5.07 -5.36 7.70
CA SER A 59 -6.38 -4.95 8.25
C SER A 59 -6.35 -3.55 8.84
N PHE A 60 -5.17 -3.05 9.23
CA PHE A 60 -5.03 -1.78 9.95
C PHE A 60 -4.03 -0.85 9.30
N CYS A 61 -4.30 0.46 9.35
CA CYS A 61 -3.34 1.48 8.94
C CYS A 61 -2.36 1.81 10.08
N SER A 62 -1.34 2.62 9.80
CA SER A 62 -0.33 3.01 10.80
C SER A 62 -0.89 3.71 12.04
N GLN A 63 -2.04 4.37 11.93
CA GLN A 63 -2.71 5.03 13.06
C GLN A 63 -3.61 4.10 13.86
N HIS A 64 -4.18 3.06 13.24
CA HIS A 64 -5.11 2.14 13.88
C HIS A 64 -4.49 0.75 14.13
N ARG A 65 -3.16 0.61 14.02
CA ARG A 65 -2.46 -0.62 14.36
C ARG A 65 -2.47 -0.81 15.87
N GLN A 66 -2.62 -2.05 16.33
CA GLN A 66 -2.44 -2.41 17.73
C GLN A 66 -0.96 -2.77 18.00
N PRO A 67 -0.48 -2.61 19.25
CA PRO A 67 0.82 -3.12 19.65
C PRO A 67 0.85 -4.65 19.46
N GLY A 68 1.78 -5.13 18.63
CA GLY A 68 1.85 -6.53 18.21
C GLY A 68 1.50 -6.77 16.74
N HIS A 69 0.86 -5.80 16.08
CA HIS A 69 0.64 -5.88 14.63
C HIS A 69 1.94 -5.63 13.85
N VAL A 70 2.12 -6.41 12.79
CA VAL A 70 3.30 -6.40 11.92
C VAL A 70 2.97 -5.78 10.57
N ASP A 71 3.94 -5.09 9.95
CA ASP A 71 3.74 -4.50 8.63
C ASP A 71 3.81 -5.60 7.56
N VAL A 72 2.64 -6.09 7.14
CA VAL A 72 2.51 -7.18 6.16
C VAL A 72 2.63 -6.68 4.71
N VAL A 73 2.45 -5.38 4.48
CA VAL A 73 2.56 -4.77 3.15
C VAL A 73 3.99 -4.31 2.88
N ASN A 74 4.65 -3.74 3.87
CA ASN A 74 6.01 -3.23 3.76
C ASN A 74 6.97 -4.13 4.49
N LYS A 75 7.04 -5.39 4.02
CA LYS A 75 8.09 -6.31 4.44
C LYS A 75 9.43 -5.59 4.41
N MET A 76 10.13 -5.61 5.54
CA MET A 76 11.47 -5.06 5.64
C MET A 76 12.47 -6.09 5.12
N CYS A 77 13.65 -5.63 4.77
CA CYS A 77 14.74 -6.50 4.36
C CYS A 77 15.07 -7.47 5.50
N SER A 78 15.05 -8.77 5.22
CA SER A 78 15.34 -9.83 6.21
C SER A 78 16.79 -9.80 6.74
N THR A 79 17.68 -9.03 6.10
CA THR A 79 19.07 -8.82 6.56
C THR A 79 19.10 -8.07 7.89
N TYR A 80 19.78 -8.64 8.89
CA TYR A 80 19.97 -8.04 10.21
C TYR A 80 20.55 -6.61 10.11
N GLY A 81 19.94 -5.66 10.83
CA GLY A 81 20.34 -4.24 10.82
C GLY A 81 19.92 -3.46 9.56
N CYS A 82 19.19 -4.07 8.62
CA CYS A 82 18.74 -3.38 7.42
C CYS A 82 17.30 -2.83 7.57
N GLY A 83 17.18 -1.54 7.90
CA GLY A 83 15.88 -0.83 7.95
C GLY A 83 15.29 -0.46 6.58
N ARG A 84 15.69 -1.12 5.49
CA ARG A 84 15.19 -0.84 4.14
C ARG A 84 14.00 -1.74 3.80
N ARG A 85 13.06 -1.20 3.02
CA ARG A 85 11.92 -1.98 2.50
C ARG A 85 12.42 -3.07 1.56
N ALA A 86 11.87 -4.26 1.71
CA ALA A 86 12.07 -5.35 0.77
C ALA A 86 11.24 -5.08 -0.49
N SER A 87 11.89 -5.27 -1.64
CA SER A 87 11.26 -5.22 -2.96
C SER A 87 11.62 -6.43 -3.81
N TYR A 88 12.72 -7.11 -3.46
CA TYR A 88 13.26 -8.22 -4.20
C TYR A 88 12.94 -9.54 -3.49
N GLY A 89 12.54 -10.53 -4.28
CA GLY A 89 12.16 -11.86 -3.79
C GLY A 89 12.26 -12.89 -4.90
N ARG A 90 12.05 -14.15 -4.56
CA ARG A 90 12.01 -15.23 -5.55
C ARG A 90 10.78 -15.07 -6.44
N GLU A 91 10.93 -15.32 -7.73
CA GLU A 91 9.81 -15.23 -8.68
C GLU A 91 8.67 -16.19 -8.32
N SER A 92 9.02 -17.35 -7.74
CA SER A 92 8.06 -18.40 -7.40
C SER A 92 7.14 -17.99 -6.26
N ASP A 93 7.66 -17.32 -5.24
CA ASP A 93 6.89 -16.90 -4.07
C ASP A 93 6.20 -15.56 -4.32
N ARG A 94 6.73 -14.71 -5.21
CA ARG A 94 6.34 -13.29 -5.40
C ARG A 94 6.30 -12.49 -4.08
N VAL A 95 7.00 -12.96 -3.05
CA VAL A 95 7.10 -12.31 -1.74
C VAL A 95 8.42 -11.55 -1.65
N PRO A 96 8.40 -10.22 -1.44
CA PRO A 96 9.63 -9.45 -1.27
C PRO A 96 10.24 -9.75 0.10
N VAL A 97 11.49 -10.24 0.11
CA VAL A 97 12.25 -10.63 1.32
C VAL A 97 13.55 -9.84 1.50
N ARG A 98 14.10 -9.29 0.42
CA ARG A 98 15.36 -8.54 0.40
C ARG A 98 15.15 -7.16 -0.22
N CYS A 99 15.95 -6.18 0.19
CA CYS A 99 16.04 -4.88 -0.49
C CYS A 99 16.97 -4.99 -1.72
N ALA A 100 16.94 -4.01 -2.63
CA ALA A 100 17.80 -3.99 -3.83
C ALA A 100 19.29 -4.23 -3.57
N LYS A 101 19.80 -3.79 -2.41
CA LYS A 101 21.21 -3.94 -2.01
C LYS A 101 21.54 -5.36 -1.54
N HIS A 102 20.58 -6.06 -0.96
CA HIS A 102 20.75 -7.42 -0.41
C HIS A 102 20.03 -8.49 -1.24
N ALA A 103 19.43 -8.06 -2.35
CA ALA A 103 18.86 -8.93 -3.36
C ALA A 103 19.99 -9.72 -4.00
N ASP A 104 19.73 -11.00 -4.21
CA ASP A 104 20.64 -11.83 -4.98
C ASP A 104 20.24 -11.66 -6.43
N ARG A 105 21.16 -11.27 -7.32
CA ARG A 105 20.80 -10.97 -8.72
C ARG A 105 20.39 -12.20 -9.52
N ARG A 106 20.71 -13.41 -9.05
CA ARG A 106 20.37 -14.67 -9.72
C ARG A 106 19.09 -15.28 -9.17
N GLU A 107 18.86 -15.14 -7.87
CA GLU A 107 17.68 -15.74 -7.21
C GLU A 107 16.53 -14.77 -6.94
N HIS A 108 16.80 -13.46 -6.87
CA HIS A 108 15.81 -12.46 -6.48
C HIS A 108 15.54 -11.46 -7.60
N THR A 109 14.27 -11.35 -8.00
CA THR A 109 13.76 -10.34 -8.95
C THR A 109 12.93 -9.28 -8.21
N ASP A 110 12.66 -8.13 -8.84
CA ASP A 110 11.79 -7.09 -8.26
C ASP A 110 10.33 -7.53 -8.33
N VAL A 111 9.83 -8.15 -7.25
CA VAL A 111 8.46 -8.67 -7.20
C VAL A 111 7.43 -7.58 -6.94
N ARG A 112 7.85 -6.35 -6.57
CA ARG A 112 6.92 -5.22 -6.35
C ARG A 112 6.54 -4.50 -7.65
N HIS A 113 7.47 -4.42 -8.60
CA HIS A 113 7.21 -3.83 -9.92
C HIS A 113 7.45 -4.82 -11.06
N ALA A 114 7.42 -6.13 -10.80
CA ALA A 114 7.27 -7.14 -11.84
C ALA A 114 5.94 -6.89 -12.54
N GLN A 115 5.99 -6.04 -13.58
CA GLN A 115 4.89 -5.67 -14.43
C GLN A 115 4.48 -6.92 -15.20
N GLN A 116 3.19 -7.27 -15.10
CA GLN A 116 2.56 -8.29 -15.94
C GLN A 116 2.42 -7.75 -17.35
#